data_AF-A0A8T4MN55-F1
#
_entry.id   AF-A0A8T4MN55-F1
#
_cell.length_a   1.000
_cell.length_b   1.000
_cell.length_c   1.000
_cell.angle_alpha   90.00
_cell.angle_beta   90.00
_cell.angle_gamma   90.00
#
_symmetry.space_group_name_H-M   'P 1'
#
loop_
_entity.id
_entity.type
_entity.pdbx_description
1 polymer ?
#
loop_
_entity_poly.entity_id
_entity_poly.type
_entity_poly.pdbx_seq_one_letter_code
_entity_poly.pdbx_strand_id
1 'polypeptide(L)'
;MKNRGTIVIIFFILVILPINIYAEILISDVGVEYESEILNKFNEDNQIELKLVIELRDESGIIVNGTKEEKREQLRQIDEWFKPRIDEVLLDYSNNSNFVILDKTSRGFAAFTSKDSFDKLAEDSRIMKIDIDKPIYPGDNEIGNESDIIAEEYESSEETIKYKQEIDFVYLKILITFIILLTLVVMWFI
;
A
#
# COMPACT_ATOMS: atom_id res chain seq x y z
N MET A 1 -19.15 11.39 -47.26
CA MET A 1 -18.12 10.48 -46.69
C MET A 1 -16.85 11.24 -46.29
N LYS A 2 -16.87 12.10 -45.26
CA LYS A 2 -15.65 12.82 -44.84
C LYS A 2 -15.43 12.97 -43.32
N ASN A 3 -16.33 12.45 -42.48
CA ASN A 3 -16.26 12.62 -41.01
C ASN A 3 -16.15 11.31 -40.22
N ARG A 4 -16.01 10.14 -40.88
CA ARG A 4 -15.97 8.84 -40.18
C ARG A 4 -14.60 8.51 -39.58
N GLY A 5 -13.50 9.11 -40.07
CA GLY A 5 -12.14 8.86 -39.56
C GLY A 5 -11.80 9.60 -38.26
N THR A 6 -12.34 10.81 -38.07
CA THR A 6 -11.97 11.68 -36.95
C THR A 6 -12.63 11.26 -35.62
N ILE A 7 -13.80 10.64 -35.68
CA ILE A 7 -14.56 10.21 -34.49
C ILE A 7 -13.90 8.97 -33.84
N VAL A 8 -13.29 8.08 -34.64
CA VAL A 8 -12.65 6.86 -34.15
C VAL A 8 -11.35 7.17 -33.39
N ILE A 9 -10.60 8.19 -33.83
CA ILE A 9 -9.33 8.58 -33.20
C ILE A 9 -9.55 9.28 -31.85
N ILE A 10 -10.60 10.11 -31.75
CA ILE A 10 -10.96 10.77 -30.48
C ILE A 10 -11.42 9.75 -29.43
N PHE A 11 -12.13 8.70 -29.85
CA PHE A 11 -12.53 7.61 -28.95
C PHE A 11 -11.32 6.80 -28.46
N PHE A 12 -10.31 6.56 -29.30
CA PHE A 12 -9.07 5.89 -28.89
C PHE A 12 -8.25 6.73 -27.90
N ILE A 13 -8.22 8.06 -28.06
CA ILE A 13 -7.47 8.95 -27.16
C ILE A 13 -8.18 9.13 -25.80
N LEU A 14 -9.52 9.14 -25.76
CA LEU A 14 -10.30 9.24 -24.53
C LEU A 14 -10.42 7.93 -23.75
N VAL A 15 -10.27 6.77 -24.40
CA VAL A 15 -10.33 5.46 -23.73
C VAL A 15 -8.96 4.99 -23.24
N ILE A 16 -7.85 5.52 -23.78
CA ILE A 16 -6.50 5.01 -23.45
C ILE A 16 -5.76 5.82 -22.37
N LEU A 17 -6.11 7.07 -22.05
CA LEU A 17 -5.45 7.83 -20.97
C LEU A 17 -6.46 8.69 -20.21
N PRO A 18 -6.57 8.58 -18.86
CA PRO A 18 -5.48 8.31 -17.95
C PRO A 18 -5.68 7.01 -17.15
N ILE A 19 -4.68 6.12 -17.16
CA ILE A 19 -4.46 5.26 -16.00
C ILE A 19 -3.98 6.22 -14.92
N ASN A 20 -4.92 6.80 -14.17
CA ASN A 20 -4.58 7.41 -12.90
C ASN A 20 -4.01 6.29 -12.04
N ILE A 21 -2.69 6.28 -11.88
CA ILE A 21 -1.99 5.42 -10.93
C ILE A 21 -2.32 5.98 -9.56
N TYR A 22 -3.51 5.65 -9.05
CA TYR A 22 -3.76 5.71 -7.62
C TYR A 22 -3.12 4.46 -7.03
N ALA A 23 -2.27 4.61 -6.02
CA ALA A 23 -1.83 3.49 -5.22
C ALA A 23 -3.08 2.90 -4.55
N GLU A 24 -3.51 1.73 -5.02
CA GLU A 24 -4.63 1.00 -4.43
C GLU A 24 -4.10 0.26 -3.20
N ILE A 25 -4.73 0.50 -2.04
CA ILE A 25 -4.44 -0.26 -0.82
C ILE A 25 -5.15 -1.60 -0.93
N LEU A 26 -4.40 -2.67 -0.78
CA LEU A 26 -4.87 -4.05 -0.75
C LEU A 26 -4.82 -4.58 0.68
N ILE A 27 -5.69 -5.54 0.98
CA ILE A 27 -5.78 -6.19 2.30
C ILE A 27 -5.72 -7.70 2.07
N SER A 28 -4.80 -8.38 2.75
CA SER A 28 -4.72 -9.85 2.70
C SER A 28 -5.88 -10.51 3.45
N ASP A 29 -6.07 -11.82 3.25
CA ASP A 29 -7.11 -12.59 3.95
C ASP A 29 -7.00 -12.53 5.49
N VAL A 30 -5.79 -12.29 6.00
CA VAL A 30 -5.52 -12.16 7.45
C VAL A 30 -5.48 -10.71 7.94
N GLY A 31 -5.81 -9.74 7.07
CA GLY A 31 -5.91 -8.33 7.42
C GLY A 31 -4.59 -7.57 7.45
N VAL A 32 -3.60 -7.97 6.64
CA VAL A 32 -2.38 -7.19 6.40
C VAL A 32 -2.65 -6.18 5.28
N GLU A 33 -2.38 -4.91 5.55
CA GLU A 33 -2.52 -3.82 4.57
C GLU A 33 -1.23 -3.62 3.77
N TYR A 34 -1.33 -3.46 2.46
CA TYR A 34 -0.17 -3.19 1.60
C TYR A 34 -0.56 -2.47 0.30
N GLU A 35 0.35 -1.70 -0.29
CA GLU A 35 0.09 -1.00 -1.55
C GLU A 35 0.21 -1.93 -2.77
N SER A 36 -0.70 -1.81 -3.73
CA SER A 36 -0.65 -2.55 -5.01
C SER A 36 0.62 -2.27 -5.83
N GLU A 37 1.27 -1.13 -5.58
CA GLU A 37 2.58 -0.78 -6.13
C GLU A 37 3.64 -1.84 -5.81
N ILE A 38 3.56 -2.51 -4.65
CA ILE A 38 4.50 -3.58 -4.26
C ILE A 38 4.42 -4.73 -5.26
N LEU A 39 3.21 -5.18 -5.58
CA LEU A 39 2.99 -6.26 -6.53
C LEU A 39 3.47 -5.88 -7.93
N ASN A 40 3.21 -4.64 -8.34
CA ASN A 40 3.66 -4.14 -9.63
C ASN A 40 5.19 -4.16 -9.73
N LYS A 41 5.89 -3.68 -8.70
CA LYS A 41 7.35 -3.67 -8.68
C LYS A 41 7.97 -5.06 -8.69
N PHE A 42 7.37 -6.05 -8.02
CA PHE A 42 7.84 -7.44 -8.15
C PHE A 42 7.65 -8.03 -9.54
N ASN A 43 6.72 -7.49 -10.33
CA ASN A 43 6.47 -7.92 -11.71
C ASN A 43 7.28 -7.11 -12.74
N GLU A 44 8.06 -6.11 -12.32
CA GLU A 44 8.96 -5.37 -13.22
C GLU A 44 10.19 -6.22 -13.56
N ASP A 45 10.56 -6.26 -14.85
CA ASP A 45 11.68 -7.06 -15.33
C ASP A 45 12.97 -6.68 -14.58
N ASN A 46 13.58 -7.68 -13.94
CA ASN A 46 14.82 -7.64 -13.13
C ASN A 46 14.69 -7.27 -11.64
N GLN A 47 13.50 -6.99 -11.12
CA GLN A 47 13.35 -6.65 -9.71
C GLN A 47 13.14 -7.90 -8.84
N ILE A 48 14.25 -8.44 -8.30
CA ILE A 48 14.27 -9.69 -7.51
C ILE A 48 13.90 -9.41 -6.04
N GLU A 49 14.25 -8.23 -5.53
CA GLU A 49 14.06 -7.85 -4.13
C GLU A 49 13.58 -6.40 -4.03
N LEU A 50 12.69 -6.15 -3.07
CA LEU A 50 12.21 -4.83 -2.70
C LEU A 50 12.61 -4.48 -1.29
N LYS A 51 12.95 -3.22 -1.05
CA LYS A 51 13.09 -2.69 0.30
C LYS A 51 11.71 -2.34 0.84
N LEU A 52 11.29 -3.08 1.86
CA LEU A 52 9.98 -2.93 2.48
C LEU A 52 10.14 -2.48 3.94
N VAL A 53 9.18 -1.70 4.42
CA VAL A 53 8.98 -1.38 5.83
C VAL A 53 7.78 -2.17 6.31
N ILE A 54 7.99 -3.00 7.33
CA ILE A 54 7.00 -3.89 7.91
C ILE A 54 6.62 -3.35 9.28
N GLU A 55 5.32 -3.13 9.51
CA GLU A 55 4.76 -2.74 10.81
C GLU A 55 3.99 -3.91 11.43
N LEU A 56 4.29 -4.19 12.71
CA LEU A 56 3.60 -5.22 13.49
C LEU A 56 2.31 -4.68 14.08
N ARG A 57 1.35 -5.58 14.30
CA ARG A 57 0.10 -5.29 14.98
C ARG A 57 0.35 -4.93 16.44
N ASP A 58 -0.24 -3.82 16.89
CA ASP A 58 -0.22 -3.43 18.30
C ASP A 58 -1.28 -4.22 19.08
N GLU A 59 -0.81 -5.13 19.93
CA GLU A 59 -1.62 -5.90 20.87
C GLU A 59 -1.23 -5.60 22.32
N SER A 60 -0.53 -4.49 22.56
CA SER A 60 -0.07 -4.10 23.90
C SER A 60 -1.23 -3.75 24.84
N GLY A 61 -2.38 -3.36 24.29
CA GLY A 61 -3.52 -2.84 25.04
C GLY A 61 -3.26 -1.48 25.70
N ILE A 62 -2.16 -0.81 25.36
CA ILE A 62 -1.79 0.49 25.92
C ILE A 62 -2.50 1.59 25.12
N ILE A 63 -3.41 2.31 25.78
CA ILE A 63 -4.12 3.44 25.18
C ILE A 63 -3.34 4.72 25.53
N VAL A 64 -2.91 5.46 24.51
CA VAL A 64 -2.16 6.72 24.70
C VAL A 64 -3.12 7.85 25.08
N ASN A 65 -3.06 8.32 26.32
CA ASN A 65 -3.95 9.35 26.87
C ASN A 65 -3.32 10.12 28.05
N GLY A 66 -3.98 11.19 28.50
CA GLY A 66 -3.54 11.99 29.65
C GLY A 66 -2.62 13.15 29.29
N THR A 67 -1.79 13.55 30.24
CA THR A 67 -0.80 14.63 30.13
C THR A 67 0.34 14.27 29.18
N LYS A 68 1.14 15.26 28.77
CA LYS A 68 2.31 15.05 27.89
C LYS A 68 3.27 13.98 28.44
N GLU A 69 3.48 14.00 29.76
CA GLU A 69 4.44 13.12 30.42
C GLU A 69 3.90 11.70 30.55
N GLU A 70 2.60 11.54 30.78
CA GLU A 70 1.92 10.24 30.75
C GLU A 70 1.94 9.64 29.34
N LYS A 71 1.60 10.43 28.31
CA LYS A 71 1.68 10.00 26.92
C LYS A 71 3.09 9.56 26.53
N ARG A 72 4.11 10.30 26.96
CA ARG A 72 5.52 9.96 26.70
C ARG A 72 5.90 8.63 27.33
N GLU A 73 5.50 8.39 28.57
CA GLU A 73 5.79 7.13 29.26
C GLU A 73 5.01 5.96 28.63
N GLN A 74 3.76 6.16 28.23
CA GLN A 74 2.98 5.15 27.51
C GLN A 74 3.62 4.78 26.17
N LEU A 75 4.08 5.76 25.38
CA LEU A 75 4.81 5.51 24.14
C LEU A 75 6.11 4.72 24.38
N ARG A 76 6.86 5.06 25.44
CA ARG A 76 8.06 4.32 25.82
C ARG A 76 7.75 2.85 26.15
N GLN A 77 6.64 2.59 26.85
CA GLN A 77 6.19 1.24 27.16
C GLN A 77 5.75 0.46 25.91
N ILE A 78 5.09 1.13 24.96
CA ILE A 78 4.76 0.55 23.65
C ILE A 78 6.05 0.15 22.91
N ASP A 79 7.04 1.04 22.83
CA ASP A 79 8.32 0.73 22.19
C ASP A 79 9.04 -0.46 22.85
N GLU A 80 8.99 -0.54 24.18
CA GLU A 80 9.54 -1.68 24.94
C GLU A 80 8.77 -2.97 24.71
N TRP A 81 7.45 -2.88 24.53
CA TRP A 81 6.61 -4.01 24.21
C TRP A 81 6.97 -4.59 22.83
N PHE A 82 7.17 -3.75 21.82
CA PHE A 82 7.47 -4.20 20.45
C PHE A 82 8.81 -4.91 20.31
N LYS A 83 9.86 -4.47 21.02
CA LYS A 83 11.24 -5.01 20.88
C LYS A 83 11.32 -6.55 20.81
N PRO A 84 10.84 -7.32 21.81
CA PRO A 84 10.91 -8.77 21.75
C PRO A 84 9.97 -9.39 20.70
N ARG A 85 8.89 -8.72 20.29
CA ARG A 85 7.98 -9.24 19.25
C ARG A 85 8.58 -9.12 17.86
N ILE A 86 9.31 -8.03 17.61
CA ILE A 86 10.11 -7.88 16.40
C ILE A 86 11.13 -9.03 16.33
N ASP A 87 11.80 -9.35 17.43
CA ASP A 87 12.74 -10.47 17.47
C ASP A 87 12.07 -11.82 17.18
N GLU A 88 10.90 -12.08 17.75
CA GLU A 88 10.12 -13.30 17.50
C GLU A 88 9.74 -13.45 16.02
N VAL A 89 9.23 -12.39 15.38
CA VAL A 89 8.89 -12.43 13.94
C VAL A 89 10.15 -12.68 13.12
N LEU A 90 11.26 -12.00 13.42
CA LEU A 90 12.50 -12.13 12.65
C LEU A 90 13.15 -13.50 12.78
N LEU A 91 12.92 -14.24 13.87
CA LEU A 91 13.40 -15.62 14.00
C LEU A 91 12.82 -16.54 12.92
N ASP A 92 11.58 -16.33 12.50
CA ASP A 92 10.92 -17.15 11.46
C ASP A 92 11.55 -16.95 10.07
N TYR A 93 12.24 -15.83 9.87
CA TYR A 93 12.92 -15.49 8.61
C TYR A 93 14.44 -15.64 8.67
N SER A 94 15.00 -16.00 9.83
CA SER A 94 16.45 -16.06 10.08
C SER A 94 17.23 -16.99 9.14
N ASN A 95 16.58 -18.03 8.60
CA ASN A 95 17.18 -19.01 7.69
C ASN A 95 16.90 -18.72 6.20
N ASN A 96 16.21 -17.63 5.88
CA ASN A 96 15.83 -17.30 4.51
C ASN A 96 16.89 -16.39 3.88
N SER A 97 17.65 -16.92 2.92
CA SER A 97 18.71 -16.16 2.24
C SER A 97 18.19 -14.96 1.43
N ASN A 98 16.89 -14.95 1.09
CA ASN A 98 16.25 -13.92 0.28
C ASN A 98 15.47 -12.92 1.14
N PHE A 99 15.84 -12.82 2.41
CA PHE A 99 15.29 -11.90 3.39
C PHE A 99 16.44 -11.29 4.19
N VAL A 100 16.72 -10.01 3.94
CA VAL A 100 17.85 -9.30 4.57
C VAL A 100 17.32 -8.15 5.40
N ILE A 101 17.48 -8.26 6.72
CA ILE A 101 17.09 -7.22 7.66
C ILE A 101 18.05 -6.04 7.51
N LEU A 102 17.49 -4.83 7.37
CA LEU A 102 18.24 -3.59 7.26
C LEU A 102 18.27 -2.85 8.58
N ASP A 103 17.11 -2.67 9.20
CA ASP A 103 16.98 -1.95 10.46
C ASP A 103 15.73 -2.37 11.23
N LYS A 104 15.71 -2.12 12.55
CA LYS A 104 14.53 -2.28 13.40
C LYS A 104 13.93 -0.91 13.71
N THR A 105 12.63 -0.78 13.59
CA THR A 105 11.88 0.44 13.92
C THR A 105 11.21 0.29 15.28
N SER A 106 10.52 1.33 15.76
CA SER A 106 9.76 1.28 17.02
C SER A 106 8.64 0.23 17.02
N ARG A 107 8.06 -0.05 15.85
CA ARG A 107 6.90 -0.93 15.67
C ARG A 107 7.11 -2.06 14.68
N GLY A 108 8.34 -2.27 14.22
CA GLY A 108 8.63 -3.28 13.21
C GLY A 108 10.05 -3.24 12.69
N PHE A 109 10.21 -3.43 11.40
CA PHE A 109 11.54 -3.53 10.79
C PHE A 109 11.50 -3.19 9.30
N ALA A 110 12.67 -2.83 8.76
CA ALA A 110 12.90 -2.69 7.33
C ALA A 110 13.74 -3.86 6.82
N ALA A 111 13.39 -4.41 5.67
CA ALA A 111 14.10 -5.53 5.07
C ALA A 111 14.09 -5.49 3.54
N PHE A 112 15.14 -6.02 2.91
CA PHE A 112 15.04 -6.48 1.53
C PHE A 112 14.32 -7.82 1.50
N THR A 113 13.29 -7.89 0.66
CA THR A 113 12.34 -8.99 0.62
C THR A 113 12.09 -9.39 -0.83
N SER A 114 12.25 -10.67 -1.15
CA SER A 114 11.78 -11.25 -2.42
C SER A 114 10.26 -11.43 -2.42
N LYS A 115 9.67 -11.67 -3.60
CA LYS A 115 8.23 -11.91 -3.72
C LYS A 115 7.73 -13.05 -2.82
N ASP A 116 8.42 -14.19 -2.81
CA ASP A 116 8.05 -15.33 -1.97
C ASP A 116 8.10 -15.01 -0.47
N SER A 117 9.02 -14.13 -0.05
CA SER A 117 9.12 -13.68 1.34
C SER A 117 8.04 -12.65 1.67
N PHE A 118 7.68 -11.80 0.70
CA PHE A 118 6.56 -10.87 0.82
C PHE A 118 5.23 -11.61 1.00
N ASP A 119 4.96 -12.64 0.20
CA ASP A 119 3.73 -13.43 0.30
C ASP A 119 3.56 -14.03 1.71
N LYS A 120 4.66 -14.52 2.31
CA LYS A 120 4.67 -15.00 3.71
C LYS A 120 4.37 -13.90 4.73
N LEU A 121 4.92 -12.70 4.53
CA LEU A 121 4.65 -11.56 5.40
C LEU A 121 3.19 -11.11 5.28
N ALA A 122 2.63 -11.12 4.06
CA ALA A 122 1.23 -10.77 3.80
C ALA A 122 0.25 -11.78 4.45
N GLU A 123 0.69 -13.02 4.69
CA GLU A 123 -0.07 -14.07 5.38
C GLU A 123 0.20 -14.14 6.89
N ASP A 124 1.11 -13.32 7.43
CA ASP A 124 1.46 -13.33 8.85
C ASP A 124 0.50 -12.43 9.66
N SER A 125 -0.36 -13.06 10.47
CA SER A 125 -1.34 -12.35 11.31
C SER A 125 -0.75 -11.34 12.31
N ARG A 126 0.55 -11.46 12.64
CA ARG A 126 1.25 -10.53 13.54
C ARG A 126 1.58 -9.21 12.84
N ILE A 127 1.52 -9.18 11.51
CA ILE A 127 1.80 -8.00 10.70
C ILE A 127 0.51 -7.20 10.54
N MET A 128 0.65 -5.87 10.62
CA MET A 128 -0.43 -4.94 10.34
C MET A 128 -0.31 -4.42 8.91
N LYS A 129 0.88 -3.97 8.55
CA LYS A 129 1.09 -3.20 7.32
C LYS A 129 2.45 -3.47 6.69
N ILE A 130 2.51 -3.43 5.36
CA ILE A 130 3.73 -3.53 4.57
C ILE A 130 3.77 -2.38 3.56
N ASP A 131 4.79 -1.53 3.67
CA ASP A 131 5.00 -0.38 2.80
C ASP A 131 6.30 -0.51 2.01
N ILE A 132 6.35 0.11 0.84
CA ILE A 132 7.62 0.32 0.11
C ILE A 132 8.40 1.39 0.84
N ASP A 133 9.70 1.16 1.04
CA ASP A 133 10.60 2.23 1.47
C ASP A 133 10.78 3.25 0.33
N LYS A 134 10.02 4.34 0.37
CA LYS A 134 10.09 5.43 -0.61
C LYS A 134 11.10 6.47 -0.10
N PRO A 135 12.07 6.91 -0.93
CA PRO A 135 12.95 8.00 -0.54
C PRO A 135 12.11 9.27 -0.31
N ILE A 136 12.23 9.85 0.88
CA ILE A 136 11.65 11.15 1.19
C ILE A 136 12.54 12.21 0.54
N TYR A 137 12.10 12.75 -0.59
CA TYR A 137 12.73 13.94 -1.15
C TYR A 137 12.28 15.15 -0.33
N PRO A 138 13.19 15.96 0.24
CA PRO A 138 12.80 17.28 0.73
C PRO A 138 12.25 18.03 -0.48
N GLY A 139 10.95 18.32 -0.45
CA GLY A 139 10.32 19.06 -1.54
C GLY A 139 10.99 20.43 -1.70
N ASP A 140 11.15 20.86 -2.95
CA ASP A 140 11.36 22.27 -3.31
C ASP A 140 10.11 23.07 -2.91
N ASN A 141 9.86 23.20 -1.61
CA ASN A 141 8.94 24.16 -1.05
C ASN A 141 9.75 25.42 -0.79
N GLU A 142 9.46 26.44 -1.59
CA GLU A 142 9.89 27.81 -1.34
C GLU A 142 9.68 28.16 0.15
N ILE A 143 10.72 28.78 0.68
CA ILE A 143 10.92 29.25 2.04
C ILE A 143 9.64 29.89 2.60
N GLY A 144 8.92 29.13 3.44
CA GLY A 144 8.08 29.63 4.51
C GLY A 144 8.67 29.13 5.81
N ASN A 145 9.34 30.01 6.55
CA ASN A 145 9.92 29.70 7.86
C ASN A 145 8.84 29.17 8.81
N GLU A 146 8.90 27.88 9.15
CA GLU A 146 8.28 27.33 10.36
C GLU A 146 9.27 26.35 11.01
N SER A 147 10.34 26.91 11.56
CA SER A 147 10.95 26.35 12.76
C SER A 147 9.98 26.60 13.93
N ASP A 148 8.88 25.85 13.99
CA ASP A 148 7.99 25.69 15.14
C ASP A 148 6.80 24.80 14.74
N ILE A 149 6.99 23.47 14.65
CA ILE A 149 5.87 22.52 14.79
C ILE A 149 6.29 21.47 15.80
N ILE A 150 6.22 21.89 17.06
CA ILE A 150 6.07 21.01 18.21
C ILE A 150 4.60 20.57 18.24
N ALA A 151 4.38 19.27 18.17
CA ALA A 151 3.21 18.57 18.68
C ALA A 151 1.82 19.16 18.32
N GLU A 152 1.31 18.81 17.16
CA GLU A 152 -0.14 18.80 16.88
C GLU A 152 -0.52 17.33 16.62
N GLU A 153 -1.17 16.70 17.58
CA GLU A 153 -2.63 16.54 17.60
C GLU A 153 -3.05 15.40 16.65
N TYR A 154 -2.89 14.16 17.14
CA TYR A 154 -3.67 13.02 16.64
C TYR A 154 -5.12 13.24 17.08
N GLU A 155 -5.82 14.12 16.37
CA GLU A 155 -7.27 14.08 16.35
C GLU A 155 -7.64 12.87 15.50
N SER A 156 -8.08 11.83 16.20
CA SER A 156 -8.75 10.66 15.67
C SER A 156 -9.97 11.11 14.86
N SER A 157 -9.79 11.37 13.56
CA SER A 157 -10.89 11.25 12.62
C SER A 157 -11.11 9.76 12.41
N GLU A 158 -12.14 9.23 13.04
CA GLU A 158 -12.87 8.06 12.54
C GLU A 158 -13.41 8.42 11.14
N GLU A 159 -12.53 8.45 10.13
CA GLU A 159 -12.98 8.44 8.75
C GLU A 159 -13.21 6.98 8.41
N THR A 160 -14.45 6.55 8.65
CA THR A 160 -15.00 5.29 8.15
C THR A 160 -14.55 5.10 6.70
N ILE A 161 -13.57 4.23 6.48
CA ILE A 161 -13.16 3.83 5.15
C ILE A 161 -14.39 3.16 4.54
N LYS A 162 -15.07 3.90 3.66
CA LYS A 162 -16.18 3.39 2.88
C LYS A 162 -15.66 2.20 2.09
N TYR A 163 -16.11 1.02 2.50
CA TYR A 163 -16.01 -0.21 1.71
C TYR A 163 -16.42 0.08 0.26
N LYS A 164 -15.44 0.15 -0.63
CA LYS A 164 -15.68 0.00 -2.05
C LYS A 164 -15.49 -1.49 -2.34
N GLN A 165 -16.60 -2.20 -2.18
CA GLN A 165 -16.76 -3.57 -2.64
C GLN A 165 -16.23 -3.65 -4.07
N GLU A 166 -15.16 -4.42 -4.27
CA GLU A 166 -14.61 -4.72 -5.58
C GLU A 166 -15.74 -5.25 -6.46
N ILE A 167 -16.09 -4.51 -7.50
CA ILE A 167 -16.74 -5.12 -8.66
C ILE A 167 -15.65 -5.98 -9.27
N ASP A 168 -15.69 -7.28 -8.98
CA ASP A 168 -14.84 -8.31 -9.56
C ASP A 168 -14.46 -7.91 -11.00
N PHE A 169 -13.20 -7.53 -11.22
CA PHE A 169 -12.71 -6.99 -12.50
C PHE A 169 -12.98 -7.94 -13.67
N VAL A 170 -13.22 -9.22 -13.37
CA VAL A 170 -13.70 -10.25 -14.29
C VAL A 170 -15.05 -9.86 -14.91
N TYR A 171 -16.04 -9.44 -14.12
CA TYR A 171 -17.36 -9.04 -14.64
C TYR A 171 -17.28 -7.74 -15.44
N LEU A 172 -16.42 -6.80 -15.02
CA LEU A 172 -16.22 -5.56 -15.78
C LEU A 172 -15.58 -5.85 -17.15
N LYS A 173 -14.58 -6.74 -17.21
CA LYS A 173 -13.96 -7.21 -18.47
C LYS A 173 -14.97 -7.93 -19.35
N ILE A 174 -15.81 -8.81 -18.79
CA ILE A 174 -16.89 -9.49 -19.52
C ILE A 174 -17.91 -8.49 -20.06
N LEU A 175 -18.35 -7.51 -19.25
CA LEU A 175 -19.30 -6.48 -19.64
C LEU A 175 -18.77 -5.62 -20.80
N ILE A 176 -17.51 -5.17 -20.71
CA ILE A 176 -16.86 -4.39 -21.76
C ILE A 176 -16.77 -5.21 -23.05
N THR A 177 -16.38 -6.49 -22.95
CA THR A 177 -16.29 -7.40 -24.11
C THR A 177 -17.66 -7.58 -24.76
N PHE A 178 -18.71 -7.70 -23.97
CA PHE A 178 -20.09 -7.85 -24.45
C PHE A 178 -20.59 -6.59 -25.17
N ILE A 179 -20.29 -5.40 -24.63
CA ILE A 179 -20.65 -4.11 -25.25
C ILE A 179 -19.92 -3.94 -26.60
N ILE A 180 -18.63 -4.29 -26.67
CA ILE A 180 -17.85 -4.25 -27.92
C ILE A 180 -18.42 -5.22 -28.96
N LEU A 181 -18.76 -6.45 -28.56
CA LEU A 181 -19.34 -7.43 -29.46
C LEU A 181 -20.71 -6.96 -29.99
N LEU A 182 -21.57 -6.43 -29.12
CA LEU A 182 -22.90 -5.95 -29.48
C LEU A 182 -22.82 -4.78 -30.47
N THR A 183 -21.91 -3.84 -30.24
CA THR A 183 -21.70 -2.70 -31.14
C THR A 183 -21.19 -3.11 -32.52
N LEU A 184 -20.30 -4.11 -32.60
CA LEU A 184 -19.86 -4.68 -33.88
C LEU A 184 -21.00 -5.35 -34.64
N VAL A 185 -21.88 -6.09 -33.94
CA VAL A 185 -23.06 -6.72 -34.55
C VAL A 185 -24.02 -5.67 -35.10
N VAL A 186 -24.32 -4.63 -34.31
CA VAL A 186 -25.20 -3.54 -34.77
C VAL A 186 -24.62 -2.81 -35.97
N MET A 187 -23.30 -2.58 -36.01
CA MET A 187 -22.63 -2.00 -37.19
C MET A 187 -22.64 -2.89 -38.42
N TRP A 188 -22.85 -4.20 -38.29
CA TRP A 188 -22.91 -5.12 -39.42
C TRP A 188 -24.27 -5.12 -40.12
N PHE A 189 -25.35 -4.75 -39.41
CA PHE A 189 -26.72 -4.68 -39.93
C PHE A 189 -27.12 -3.30 -40.46
N ILE A 190 -26.27 -2.27 -40.28
CA ILE A 190 -26.47 -0.89 -40.76
C ILE A 190 -25.56 -0.63 -41.97
#